data_AF-A0A218P5F2-F1
#
_entry.id   AF-A0A218P5F2-F1
#
_cell.length_a   1.000
_cell.length_b   1.000
_cell.length_c   1.000
_cell.angle_alpha   90.00
_cell.angle_beta   90.00
_cell.angle_gamma   90.00
#
_symmetry.space_group_name_H-M   'P 1'
#
loop_
_entity.id
_entity.type
_entity.pdbx_description
1 polymer ?
#
loop_
_entity_poly.entity_id
_entity_poly.type
_entity_poly.pdbx_seq_one_letter_code
_entity_poly.pdbx_strand_id
1 'polypeptide(L)'
;MEVELERMQTFFPASLEIQEELLKAGFKVPYDKETGRKTPVPVVVSSREERKLRRNRLLKAKDFKSDGKFALVPGERTIMEMELTEKGFLILRPKPLEYHLEEMGFVSVPPRIWGTWASFSIPFSFYETLTDFLSEFRREETNGLYLASRGAGRRIEVYAYKGRTRKDLGIPVFGYALGLHGLTLANEYLREKAEENGVPEERLRYLKLGLRKKKETKAGLKVGVVWENGKPSEITLKLSTTEPRVKIQGLYGELIGKSRGELTRTDDWYVVVHAEDFAGALHKVMTAFG
;
A
#
# COMPACT_ATOMS: atom_id res chain seq x y z
N MET A 1 15.00 12.99 -6.04
CA MET A 1 15.21 12.04 -7.17
C MET A 1 13.91 11.34 -7.46
N GLU A 2 13.77 10.76 -8.65
CA GLU A 2 12.54 10.08 -9.10
C GLU A 2 12.85 8.73 -9.74
N VAL A 3 11.94 7.78 -9.58
CA VAL A 3 12.01 6.47 -10.25
C VAL A 3 10.63 5.99 -10.63
N GLU A 4 10.50 5.44 -11.84
CA GLU A 4 9.28 4.75 -12.24
C GLU A 4 9.22 3.36 -11.58
N LEU A 5 8.10 3.06 -10.93
CA LEU A 5 7.89 1.80 -10.23
C LEU A 5 7.53 0.68 -11.22
N GLU A 6 8.01 -0.53 -10.94
CA GLU A 6 7.48 -1.73 -11.60
C GLU A 6 6.02 -1.95 -11.21
N ARG A 7 5.71 -1.79 -9.91
CA ARG A 7 4.36 -2.02 -9.35
C ARG A 7 4.09 -1.16 -8.13
N MET A 8 2.82 -0.79 -7.96
CA MET A 8 2.28 -0.16 -6.75
C MET A 8 0.95 -0.83 -6.39
N GLN A 9 0.75 -1.12 -5.10
CA GLN A 9 -0.52 -1.58 -4.55
C GLN A 9 -0.79 -0.94 -3.19
N THR A 10 -1.97 -0.33 -3.02
CA THR A 10 -2.43 0.20 -1.72
C THR A 10 -3.79 -0.39 -1.36
N PHE A 11 -3.83 -1.11 -0.24
CA PHE A 11 -4.95 -1.93 0.20
C PHE A 11 -5.83 -1.18 1.21
N PHE A 12 -6.58 -0.17 0.75
CA PHE A 12 -7.55 0.52 1.61
C PHE A 12 -8.62 -0.39 2.26
N PRO A 13 -9.02 -1.56 1.69
CA PRO A 13 -9.87 -2.53 2.41
C PRO A 13 -9.30 -3.04 3.72
N ALA A 14 -7.98 -2.97 3.91
CA ALA A 14 -7.33 -3.38 5.15
C ALA A 14 -7.50 -2.36 6.29
N SER A 15 -8.12 -1.21 6.03
CA SER A 15 -8.49 -0.20 7.02
C SER A 15 -9.94 -0.38 7.45
N LEU A 16 -10.13 -0.63 8.76
CA LEU A 16 -11.45 -0.59 9.35
C LEU A 16 -11.93 0.85 9.52
N GLU A 17 -11.01 1.79 9.69
CA GLU A 17 -11.35 3.19 9.86
C GLU A 17 -12.08 3.72 8.61
N ILE A 18 -11.58 3.44 7.39
CA ILE A 18 -12.24 3.88 6.15
C ILE A 18 -13.59 3.19 5.97
N GLN A 19 -13.69 1.91 6.36
CA GLN A 19 -14.96 1.19 6.30
C GLN A 19 -16.00 1.81 7.25
N GLU A 20 -15.60 2.16 8.46
CA GLU A 20 -16.47 2.84 9.43
C GLU A 20 -16.91 4.21 8.94
N GLU A 21 -16.02 4.99 8.33
CA GLU A 21 -16.35 6.29 7.73
C GLU A 21 -17.44 6.16 6.66
N LEU A 22 -17.29 5.18 5.76
CA LEU A 22 -18.28 4.91 4.71
C LEU A 22 -19.62 4.41 5.29
N LEU A 23 -19.58 3.52 6.29
CA LEU A 23 -20.79 3.04 6.97
C LEU A 23 -21.56 4.18 7.64
N LYS A 24 -20.87 5.08 8.36
CA LYS A 24 -21.46 6.27 9.00
C LYS A 24 -22.09 7.22 7.98
N ALA A 25 -21.54 7.28 6.78
CA ALA A 25 -22.09 8.10 5.69
C ALA A 25 -23.33 7.50 5.02
N GLY A 26 -23.63 6.22 5.25
CA GLY A 26 -24.79 5.50 4.72
C GLY A 26 -24.47 4.45 3.65
N PHE A 27 -23.19 4.23 3.32
CA PHE A 27 -22.81 3.21 2.36
C PHE A 27 -22.97 1.80 2.93
N LYS A 28 -23.35 0.85 2.07
CA LYS A 28 -23.42 -0.57 2.38
C LYS A 28 -22.07 -1.26 2.10
N VAL A 29 -21.16 -1.21 3.08
CA VAL A 29 -19.78 -1.71 2.96
C VAL A 29 -19.54 -3.03 3.71
N PRO A 30 -18.81 -4.01 3.13
CA PRO A 30 -18.44 -4.10 1.72
C PRO A 30 -19.60 -4.61 0.84
N TYR A 31 -20.59 -5.25 1.46
CA TYR A 31 -21.72 -5.89 0.78
C TYR A 31 -22.91 -5.97 1.72
N ASP A 32 -24.09 -5.58 1.24
CA ASP A 32 -25.36 -5.79 1.92
C ASP A 32 -26.12 -6.97 1.29
N LYS A 33 -26.25 -8.05 2.05
CA LYS A 33 -26.97 -9.29 1.75
C LYS A 33 -28.47 -9.09 1.57
N GLU A 34 -29.08 -8.08 2.20
CA GLU A 34 -30.53 -7.86 2.11
C GLU A 34 -30.90 -7.17 0.80
N THR A 35 -30.11 -6.16 0.41
CA THR A 35 -30.35 -5.37 -0.80
C THR A 35 -29.54 -5.83 -2.01
N GLY A 36 -28.55 -6.71 -1.81
CA GLY A 36 -27.60 -7.15 -2.84
C GLY A 36 -26.56 -6.09 -3.23
N ARG A 37 -26.54 -4.92 -2.57
CA ARG A 37 -25.66 -3.80 -2.90
C ARG A 37 -24.21 -4.08 -2.52
N LYS A 38 -23.27 -3.84 -3.45
CA LYS A 38 -21.83 -4.06 -3.26
C LYS A 38 -21.07 -2.74 -3.29
N THR A 39 -20.48 -2.39 -2.15
CA THR A 39 -19.59 -1.23 -1.97
C THR A 39 -18.26 -1.65 -1.37
N PRO A 40 -17.46 -2.49 -2.05
CA PRO A 40 -16.14 -2.83 -1.58
C PRO A 40 -15.23 -1.60 -1.56
N VAL A 41 -14.44 -1.44 -0.51
CA VAL A 41 -13.37 -0.43 -0.50
C VAL A 41 -12.37 -0.77 -1.62
N PRO A 42 -11.85 0.20 -2.39
CA PRO A 42 -10.99 -0.10 -3.53
C PRO A 42 -9.53 -0.37 -3.13
N VAL A 43 -8.88 -1.31 -3.82
CA VAL A 43 -7.41 -1.36 -3.87
C VAL A 43 -6.94 -0.51 -5.04
N VAL A 44 -6.00 0.40 -4.78
CA VAL A 44 -5.36 1.21 -5.83
C VAL A 44 -4.16 0.45 -6.34
N VAL A 45 -4.14 0.14 -7.64
CA VAL A 45 -3.11 -0.71 -8.26
C VAL A 45 -2.55 -0.02 -9.51
N SER A 46 -1.22 -0.07 -9.66
CA SER A 46 -0.51 0.32 -10.87
C SER A 46 0.58 -0.71 -11.16
N SER A 47 0.77 -1.05 -12.43
CA SER A 47 1.74 -2.05 -12.89
C SER A 47 2.29 -1.66 -14.25
N ARG A 48 3.61 -1.59 -14.39
CA ARG A 48 4.24 -1.23 -15.68
C ARG A 48 3.95 -2.27 -16.76
N GLU A 49 3.83 -3.54 -16.38
CA GLU A 49 3.47 -4.62 -17.30
C GLU A 49 1.95 -4.75 -17.46
N GLU A 50 1.53 -5.17 -18.67
CA GLU A 50 0.14 -5.54 -18.94
C GLU A 50 -0.32 -6.67 -18.01
N ARG A 51 -1.55 -6.56 -17.48
CA ARG A 51 -2.13 -7.55 -16.58
C ARG A 51 -3.44 -8.10 -17.13
N LYS A 52 -3.52 -9.43 -17.20
CA LYS A 52 -4.78 -10.15 -17.41
C LYS A 52 -5.50 -10.35 -16.09
N LEU A 53 -6.59 -9.61 -15.87
CA LEU A 53 -7.38 -9.67 -14.64
C LEU A 53 -8.79 -10.21 -14.91
N ARG A 54 -9.41 -10.86 -13.92
CA ARG A 54 -10.83 -11.20 -14.03
C ARG A 54 -11.64 -9.92 -14.07
N ARG A 55 -12.59 -9.81 -15.00
CA ARG A 55 -13.40 -8.59 -15.18
C ARG A 55 -14.13 -8.20 -13.90
N ASN A 56 -14.63 -9.19 -13.15
CA ASN A 56 -15.35 -8.97 -11.89
C ASN A 56 -14.48 -8.46 -10.73
N ARG A 57 -13.15 -8.39 -10.88
CA ARG A 57 -12.27 -7.74 -9.90
C ARG A 57 -12.10 -6.26 -10.18
N LEU A 58 -12.46 -5.76 -11.34
CA LEU A 58 -12.30 -4.34 -11.65
C LEU A 58 -13.51 -3.56 -11.15
N LEU A 59 -13.28 -2.62 -10.23
CA LEU A 59 -14.35 -1.83 -9.61
C LEU A 59 -14.79 -0.66 -10.46
N LYS A 60 -13.80 0.05 -11.01
CA LYS A 60 -13.97 1.07 -12.03
C LYS A 60 -12.86 0.83 -13.03
N ALA A 61 -13.26 0.68 -14.28
CA ALA A 61 -12.35 0.40 -15.36
C ALA A 61 -12.56 1.45 -16.42
N LYS A 62 -11.46 1.97 -16.96
CA LYS A 62 -11.47 2.47 -18.34
C LYS A 62 -11.99 1.35 -19.26
N ASP A 63 -12.42 1.67 -20.47
CA ASP A 63 -12.81 0.65 -21.44
C ASP A 63 -11.60 -0.20 -21.82
N PHE A 64 -11.40 -1.30 -21.09
CA PHE A 64 -10.34 -2.26 -21.32
C PHE A 64 -10.81 -3.31 -22.33
N LYS A 65 -9.89 -3.79 -23.18
CA LYS A 65 -10.14 -4.95 -24.03
C LYS A 65 -10.51 -6.15 -23.14
N SER A 66 -11.64 -6.78 -23.44
CA SER A 66 -12.22 -7.84 -22.62
C SER A 66 -12.73 -8.99 -23.48
N ASP A 67 -12.51 -10.23 -23.04
CA ASP A 67 -13.08 -11.45 -23.62
C ASP A 67 -14.40 -11.87 -22.92
N GLY A 68 -14.96 -10.98 -22.09
CA GLY A 68 -16.14 -11.22 -21.27
C GLY A 68 -15.82 -11.78 -19.88
N LYS A 69 -14.72 -12.54 -19.73
CA LYS A 69 -14.28 -13.11 -18.44
C LYS A 69 -13.07 -12.39 -17.87
N PHE A 70 -12.15 -12.00 -18.74
CA PHE A 70 -10.92 -11.33 -18.42
C PHE A 70 -10.84 -9.99 -19.14
N ALA A 71 -10.29 -9.00 -18.44
CA ALA A 71 -9.87 -7.73 -19.01
C ALA A 71 -8.35 -7.70 -19.10
N LEU A 72 -7.83 -7.16 -20.21
CA LEU A 72 -6.43 -6.81 -20.37
C LEU A 72 -6.26 -5.36 -19.93
N VAL A 73 -5.66 -5.18 -18.77
CA VAL A 73 -5.28 -3.86 -18.27
C VAL A 73 -3.91 -3.53 -18.85
N PRO A 74 -3.78 -2.47 -19.66
CA PRO A 74 -2.50 -2.09 -20.26
C PRO A 74 -1.48 -1.75 -19.19
N GLY A 75 -0.21 -1.61 -19.59
CA GLY A 75 0.82 -1.07 -18.71
C GLY A 75 0.42 0.30 -18.17
N GLU A 76 0.64 0.50 -16.88
CA GLU A 76 0.28 1.68 -16.10
C GLU A 76 1.53 2.25 -15.42
N ARG A 77 1.49 3.56 -15.16
CA ARG A 77 2.64 4.31 -14.69
C ARG A 77 2.46 4.89 -13.30
N THR A 78 3.43 4.63 -12.43
CA THR A 78 3.57 5.27 -11.12
C THR A 78 5.01 5.72 -10.92
N ILE A 79 5.20 6.96 -10.46
CA ILE A 79 6.53 7.49 -10.10
C ILE A 79 6.66 7.49 -8.58
N MET A 80 7.83 7.13 -8.06
CA MET A 80 8.21 7.34 -6.67
C MET A 80 9.21 8.48 -6.61
N GLU A 81 8.78 9.61 -6.04
CA GLU A 81 9.68 10.69 -5.65
C GLU A 81 10.35 10.34 -4.33
N MET A 82 11.65 10.60 -4.24
CA MET A 82 12.44 10.41 -3.04
C MET A 82 13.18 11.70 -2.70
N GLU A 83 13.01 12.16 -1.47
CA GLU A 83 13.58 13.40 -0.96
C GLU A 83 14.31 13.13 0.36
N LEU A 84 15.56 13.58 0.45
CA LEU A 84 16.32 13.62 1.70
C LEU A 84 16.11 14.98 2.35
N THR A 85 15.78 14.95 3.63
CA THR A 85 15.67 16.15 4.46
C THR A 85 16.99 16.42 5.16
N GLU A 86 17.24 17.70 5.50
CA GLU A 86 18.42 18.11 6.30
C GLU A 86 18.53 17.38 7.65
N LYS A 87 17.40 16.88 8.18
CA LYS A 87 17.32 16.13 9.44
C LYS A 87 17.60 14.62 9.28
N GLY A 88 18.05 14.16 8.12
CA GLY A 88 18.38 12.75 7.87
C GLY A 88 17.16 11.82 7.72
N PHE A 89 16.00 12.37 7.33
CA PHE A 89 14.84 11.57 6.93
C PHE A 89 14.74 11.44 5.42
N LEU A 90 14.33 10.26 4.97
CA LEU A 90 13.95 9.96 3.61
C LEU A 90 12.42 9.99 3.50
N ILE A 91 11.90 10.83 2.62
CA ILE A 91 10.49 10.91 2.28
C ILE A 91 10.29 10.23 0.92
N LEU A 92 9.42 9.22 0.90
CA LEU A 92 9.01 8.46 -0.28
C LEU A 92 7.61 8.91 -0.68
N ARG A 93 7.44 9.48 -1.87
CA ARG A 93 6.16 10.00 -2.39
C ARG A 93 5.74 9.26 -3.66
N PRO A 94 4.94 8.18 -3.54
CA PRO A 94 4.36 7.52 -4.70
C PRO A 94 3.29 8.39 -5.36
N LYS A 95 3.36 8.51 -6.69
CA LYS A 95 2.46 9.30 -7.54
C LYS A 95 1.87 8.40 -8.63
N PRO A 96 0.67 7.82 -8.41
CA PRO A 96 0.00 7.01 -9.42
C PRO A 96 -0.55 7.89 -10.54
N LEU A 97 0.13 7.91 -11.69
CA LEU A 97 -0.28 8.68 -12.87
C LEU A 97 -1.35 7.92 -13.65
N GLU A 98 -1.13 6.61 -13.81
CA GLU A 98 -2.08 5.67 -14.37
C GLU A 98 -2.19 4.48 -13.43
N TYR A 99 -3.44 4.07 -13.19
CA TYR A 99 -3.79 3.06 -12.23
C TYR A 99 -5.21 2.56 -12.50
N HIS A 100 -5.56 1.45 -11.86
CA HIS A 100 -6.91 0.91 -11.82
C HIS A 100 -7.32 0.60 -10.39
N LEU A 101 -8.61 0.32 -10.22
CA LEU A 101 -9.18 -0.07 -8.94
C LEU A 101 -9.58 -1.55 -8.96
N GLU A 102 -9.03 -2.32 -8.03
CA GLU A 102 -9.37 -3.73 -7.84
C GLU A 102 -10.25 -3.94 -6.60
N GLU A 103 -11.16 -4.92 -6.69
CA GLU A 103 -11.80 -5.59 -5.59
C GLU A 103 -10.97 -6.80 -5.17
N MET A 104 -10.67 -6.91 -3.88
CA MET A 104 -9.99 -8.08 -3.32
C MET A 104 -10.95 -9.26 -3.01
N GLY A 105 -12.22 -9.18 -3.42
CA GLY A 105 -13.23 -10.22 -3.21
C GLY A 105 -13.60 -10.42 -1.73
N PHE A 106 -13.56 -9.36 -0.92
CA PHE A 106 -13.90 -9.44 0.49
C PHE A 106 -15.41 -9.60 0.67
N VAL A 107 -15.88 -10.84 0.74
CA VAL A 107 -17.27 -11.17 1.17
C VAL A 107 -17.46 -10.97 2.69
N SER A 108 -16.36 -11.00 3.44
CA SER A 108 -16.24 -10.57 4.84
C SER A 108 -14.75 -10.29 5.10
N VAL A 109 -14.43 -9.24 5.85
CA VAL A 109 -13.03 -8.85 6.11
C VAL A 109 -12.60 -9.50 7.43
N PRO A 110 -11.55 -10.34 7.49
CA PRO A 110 -10.69 -10.38 8.64
C PRO A 110 -9.46 -9.52 8.30
N PRO A 111 -9.46 -8.23 8.67
CA PRO A 111 -8.28 -7.35 8.56
C PRO A 111 -7.08 -7.90 9.36
N ARG A 112 -7.33 -8.94 10.19
CA ARG A 112 -6.36 -9.63 11.04
C ARG A 112 -5.15 -10.18 10.28
N ILE A 113 -5.31 -10.66 9.04
CA ILE A 113 -4.24 -11.38 8.32
C ILE A 113 -3.20 -10.42 7.72
N TRP A 114 -3.58 -9.19 7.37
CA TRP A 114 -2.72 -8.33 6.58
C TRP A 114 -1.89 -7.41 7.49
N GLY A 115 -0.59 -7.68 7.59
CA GLY A 115 0.35 -6.71 8.18
C GLY A 115 0.60 -5.55 7.22
N THR A 116 0.92 -5.88 5.98
CA THR A 116 1.22 -4.96 4.88
C THR A 116 -0.06 -4.44 4.24
N TRP A 117 -0.14 -3.13 4.02
CA TRP A 117 -1.29 -2.46 3.41
C TRP A 117 -0.90 -1.43 2.34
N ALA A 118 0.39 -1.21 2.11
CA ALA A 118 0.90 -0.60 0.88
C ALA A 118 2.20 -1.30 0.46
N SER A 119 2.40 -1.48 -0.85
CA SER A 119 3.54 -2.16 -1.44
C SER A 119 4.00 -1.42 -2.70
N PHE A 120 5.30 -1.20 -2.82
CA PHE A 120 5.94 -0.55 -3.95
C PHE A 120 7.10 -1.42 -4.42
N SER A 121 7.23 -1.61 -5.73
CA SER A 121 8.32 -2.34 -6.37
C SER A 121 9.10 -1.36 -7.25
N ILE A 122 10.39 -1.18 -6.94
CA ILE A 122 11.32 -0.37 -7.73
C ILE A 122 12.13 -1.34 -8.61
N PRO A 123 12.35 -1.02 -9.90
CA PRO A 123 13.21 -1.84 -10.77
C PRO A 123 14.60 -1.98 -10.16
N PHE A 124 15.17 -3.19 -10.17
CA PHE A 124 16.51 -3.38 -9.60
C PHE A 124 17.62 -2.66 -10.37
N SER A 125 17.40 -2.33 -11.65
CA SER A 125 18.31 -1.47 -12.42
C SER A 125 18.55 -0.09 -11.78
N PHE A 126 17.68 0.33 -10.86
CA PHE A 126 17.82 1.58 -10.12
C PHE A 126 18.64 1.46 -8.83
N TYR A 127 19.12 0.25 -8.49
CA TYR A 127 19.82 -0.02 -7.24
C TYR A 127 21.05 0.88 -7.05
N GLU A 128 21.95 0.94 -8.04
CA GLU A 128 23.19 1.72 -7.96
C GLU A 128 22.90 3.22 -7.76
N THR A 129 21.96 3.77 -8.53
CA THR A 129 21.52 5.17 -8.38
C THR A 129 20.94 5.44 -6.99
N LEU A 130 20.18 4.50 -6.44
CA LEU A 130 19.61 4.62 -5.09
C LEU A 130 20.70 4.52 -4.01
N THR A 131 21.70 3.65 -4.18
CA THR A 131 22.81 3.54 -3.22
C THR A 131 23.71 4.76 -3.25
N ASP A 132 23.98 5.33 -4.42
CA ASP A 132 24.77 6.55 -4.56
C ASP A 132 24.06 7.73 -3.89
N PHE A 133 22.75 7.85 -4.11
CA PHE A 133 21.92 8.86 -3.45
C PHE A 133 21.91 8.75 -1.92
N LEU A 134 22.10 7.54 -1.39
CA LEU A 134 22.11 7.27 0.06
C LEU A 134 23.52 7.09 0.64
N SER A 135 24.56 7.37 -0.14
CA SER A 135 25.95 7.04 0.21
C SER A 135 26.40 7.66 1.54
N GLU A 136 26.04 8.91 1.81
CA GLU A 136 26.36 9.62 3.07
C GLU A 136 25.70 9.01 4.32
N PHE A 137 24.64 8.23 4.14
CA PHE A 137 23.89 7.58 5.23
C PHE A 137 24.26 6.10 5.40
N ARG A 138 25.20 5.60 4.59
CA ARG A 138 25.68 4.22 4.69
C ARG A 138 26.63 4.11 5.88
N ARG A 139 26.27 3.27 6.85
CA ARG A 139 27.18 2.84 7.91
C ARG A 139 27.74 1.46 7.57
N GLU A 140 29.03 1.26 7.82
CA GLU A 140 29.67 -0.06 7.71
C GLU A 140 29.03 -1.06 8.69
N GLU A 141 28.64 -0.60 9.88
CA GLU A 141 27.95 -1.42 10.87
C GLU A 141 26.42 -1.27 10.78
N THR A 142 25.74 -2.32 10.33
CA THR A 142 24.27 -2.43 10.33
C THR A 142 23.75 -2.99 11.67
N ASN A 143 24.24 -2.47 12.80
CA ASN A 143 23.92 -3.02 14.12
C ASN A 143 22.41 -2.96 14.41
N GLY A 144 21.83 -4.09 14.82
CA GLY A 144 20.42 -4.21 15.12
C GLY A 144 19.48 -4.39 13.91
N LEU A 145 20.02 -4.49 12.68
CA LEU A 145 19.28 -4.94 11.51
C LEU A 145 19.40 -6.46 11.32
N TYR A 146 18.27 -7.08 11.04
CA TYR A 146 18.13 -8.51 10.85
C TYR A 146 17.45 -8.79 9.51
N LEU A 147 17.66 -10.00 8.98
CA LEU A 147 17.07 -10.44 7.72
C LEU A 147 15.96 -11.45 7.95
N ALA A 148 14.96 -11.39 7.09
CA ALA A 148 13.94 -12.41 6.95
C ALA A 148 13.66 -12.64 5.46
N SER A 149 13.26 -13.86 5.12
CA SER A 149 12.90 -14.22 3.76
C SER A 149 11.46 -14.69 3.65
N ARG A 150 10.90 -14.59 2.45
CA ARG A 150 9.61 -15.13 2.06
C ARG A 150 9.70 -15.71 0.65
N GLY A 151 9.06 -16.85 0.43
CA GLY A 151 9.13 -17.58 -0.83
C GLY A 151 10.13 -18.74 -0.75
N ALA A 152 10.21 -19.50 -1.85
CA ALA A 152 11.09 -20.65 -1.97
C ALA A 152 11.39 -20.91 -3.46
N GLY A 153 12.51 -21.58 -3.73
CA GLY A 153 12.89 -21.99 -5.08
C GLY A 153 13.24 -20.80 -5.97
N ARG A 154 12.54 -20.66 -7.11
CA ARG A 154 12.88 -19.69 -8.17
C ARG A 154 12.65 -18.24 -7.80
N ARG A 155 11.84 -17.93 -6.79
CA ARG A 155 11.54 -16.55 -6.38
C ARG A 155 11.58 -16.41 -4.87
N ILE A 156 12.53 -15.64 -4.37
CA ILE A 156 12.75 -15.40 -2.94
C ILE A 156 12.78 -13.90 -2.71
N GLU A 157 11.96 -13.40 -1.79
CA GLU A 157 12.06 -12.05 -1.27
C GLU A 157 12.88 -12.09 0.03
N VAL A 158 13.94 -11.30 0.12
CA VAL A 158 14.65 -11.06 1.39
C VAL A 158 14.47 -9.60 1.77
N TYR A 159 14.13 -9.35 3.03
CA TYR A 159 13.92 -8.01 3.56
C TYR A 159 14.55 -7.85 4.93
N ALA A 160 14.89 -6.60 5.25
CA ALA A 160 15.47 -6.23 6.53
C ALA A 160 14.42 -5.69 7.51
N TYR A 161 14.71 -5.87 8.80
CA TYR A 161 13.93 -5.31 9.91
C TYR A 161 14.84 -4.90 11.07
N LYS A 162 14.43 -3.87 11.83
CA LYS A 162 15.24 -3.33 12.94
C LYS A 162 14.73 -3.82 14.29
N GLY A 163 15.59 -4.51 15.05
CA GLY A 163 15.28 -5.12 16.35
C GLY A 163 14.63 -6.51 16.24
N ARG A 164 15.03 -7.43 17.12
CA ARG A 164 14.72 -8.87 17.05
C ARG A 164 13.22 -9.21 16.99
N THR A 165 12.35 -8.38 17.57
CA THR A 165 10.90 -8.61 17.65
C THR A 165 10.09 -7.94 16.54
N ARG A 166 10.74 -7.22 15.61
CA ARG A 166 10.05 -6.39 14.59
C ARG A 166 10.03 -6.99 13.19
N LYS A 167 10.19 -8.31 13.08
CA LYS A 167 10.14 -9.06 11.80
C LYS A 167 8.90 -8.71 10.96
N ASP A 168 7.76 -8.48 11.60
CA ASP A 168 6.50 -8.16 10.91
C ASP A 168 6.38 -6.69 10.46
N LEU A 169 7.23 -5.79 10.95
CA LEU A 169 7.17 -4.35 10.68
C LEU A 169 8.25 -3.88 9.70
N GLY A 170 9.50 -4.35 9.83
CA GLY A 170 10.62 -3.78 9.08
C GLY A 170 11.36 -2.68 9.85
N ILE A 171 11.86 -1.67 9.15
CA ILE A 171 12.46 -0.48 9.77
C ILE A 171 11.40 0.49 10.29
N PRO A 172 11.70 1.34 11.28
CA PRO A 172 10.73 2.29 11.82
C PRO A 172 10.23 3.29 10.78
N VAL A 173 8.91 3.54 10.79
CA VAL A 173 8.27 4.60 9.99
C VAL A 173 7.85 5.75 10.91
N PHE A 174 8.24 6.97 10.56
CA PHE A 174 8.01 8.17 11.37
C PHE A 174 6.74 8.91 10.96
N GLY A 175 6.35 8.81 9.70
CA GLY A 175 5.14 9.40 9.17
C GLY A 175 4.69 8.66 7.91
N TYR A 176 3.40 8.71 7.64
CA TYR A 176 2.85 8.40 6.32
C TYR A 176 1.50 9.11 6.18
N ALA A 177 1.11 9.36 4.94
CA ALA A 177 -0.26 9.67 4.56
C ALA A 177 -0.57 8.94 3.25
N LEU A 178 -1.73 8.30 3.16
CA LEU A 178 -2.24 7.68 1.93
C LEU A 178 -3.75 7.95 1.87
N GLY A 179 -4.22 8.54 0.77
CA GLY A 179 -5.62 8.97 0.63
C GLY A 179 -6.28 8.52 -0.67
N LEU A 180 -7.59 8.33 -0.65
CA LEU A 180 -8.40 8.13 -1.86
C LEU A 180 -8.81 9.46 -2.50
N HIS A 181 -8.71 10.58 -1.76
CA HIS A 181 -8.90 11.91 -2.37
C HIS A 181 -7.76 12.21 -3.36
N GLY A 182 -8.03 13.06 -4.35
CA GLY A 182 -7.10 13.36 -5.43
C GLY A 182 -7.00 12.28 -6.52
N LEU A 183 -7.53 11.07 -6.28
CA LEU A 183 -7.56 9.99 -7.25
C LEU A 183 -8.86 10.01 -8.08
N THR A 184 -8.75 10.40 -9.36
CA THR A 184 -9.89 10.49 -10.31
C THR A 184 -10.79 9.25 -10.31
N LEU A 185 -10.23 8.04 -10.54
CA LEU A 185 -11.03 6.81 -10.58
C LEU A 185 -11.68 6.48 -9.23
N ALA A 186 -11.06 6.84 -8.11
CA ALA A 186 -11.64 6.59 -6.79
C ALA A 186 -12.83 7.51 -6.54
N ASN A 187 -12.72 8.78 -6.94
CA ASN A 187 -13.81 9.74 -6.87
C ASN A 187 -15.00 9.30 -7.75
N GLU A 188 -14.74 8.90 -8.99
CA GLU A 188 -15.78 8.39 -9.90
C GLU A 188 -16.46 7.14 -9.34
N TYR A 189 -15.68 6.17 -8.86
CA TYR A 189 -16.20 4.96 -8.22
C TYR A 189 -17.12 5.29 -7.03
N LEU A 190 -16.69 6.19 -6.16
CA LEU A 190 -17.47 6.55 -4.97
C LEU A 190 -18.73 7.35 -5.29
N ARG A 191 -18.75 8.13 -6.38
CA ARG A 191 -19.97 8.78 -6.88
C ARG A 191 -21.00 7.76 -7.37
N GLU A 192 -20.57 6.82 -8.21
CA GLU A 192 -21.44 5.72 -8.68
C GLU A 192 -22.00 4.93 -7.49
N LYS A 193 -21.15 4.62 -6.51
CA LYS A 193 -21.61 3.94 -5.28
C LYS A 193 -22.49 4.80 -4.41
N ALA A 194 -22.33 6.13 -4.41
CA ALA A 194 -23.21 7.00 -3.65
C ALA A 194 -24.64 6.93 -4.22
N GLU A 195 -24.78 6.98 -5.54
CA GLU A 195 -26.05 6.83 -6.24
C GLU A 195 -26.70 5.46 -5.95
N GLU A 196 -25.95 4.36 -6.12
CA GLU A 196 -26.45 3.00 -5.82
C GLU A 196 -26.94 2.85 -4.37
N ASN A 197 -26.30 3.54 -3.42
CA ASN A 197 -26.62 3.46 -2.01
C ASN A 197 -27.68 4.49 -1.57
N GLY A 198 -28.07 5.44 -2.42
CA GLY A 198 -28.93 6.57 -2.05
C GLY A 198 -28.25 7.55 -1.09
N VAL A 199 -26.91 7.64 -1.14
CA VAL A 199 -26.12 8.60 -0.36
C VAL A 199 -26.02 9.90 -1.16
N PRO A 200 -26.41 11.06 -0.60
CA PRO A 200 -26.30 12.34 -1.29
C PRO A 200 -24.85 12.66 -1.68
N GLU A 201 -24.63 13.12 -2.91
CA GLU A 201 -23.29 13.39 -3.43
C GLU A 201 -22.54 14.43 -2.58
N GLU A 202 -23.24 15.41 -1.97
CA GLU A 202 -22.58 16.38 -1.09
C GLU A 202 -21.84 15.74 0.08
N ARG A 203 -22.28 14.55 0.55
CA ARG A 203 -21.63 13.84 1.66
C ARG A 203 -20.22 13.38 1.28
N LEU A 204 -19.98 13.03 0.02
CA LEU A 204 -18.64 12.63 -0.47
C LEU A 204 -17.59 13.71 -0.20
N ARG A 205 -18.01 14.98 -0.23
CA ARG A 205 -17.13 16.14 0.01
C ARG A 205 -16.70 16.28 1.47
N TYR A 206 -17.24 15.50 2.39
CA TYR A 206 -16.88 15.55 3.81
C TYR A 206 -16.20 14.28 4.32
N LEU A 207 -16.23 13.19 3.54
CA LEU A 207 -15.64 11.92 3.95
C LEU A 207 -14.13 12.03 4.15
N LYS A 208 -13.64 11.43 5.22
CA LYS A 208 -12.20 11.26 5.50
C LYS A 208 -11.72 9.92 4.95
N LEU A 209 -11.39 9.91 3.65
CA LEU A 209 -11.00 8.70 2.92
C LEU A 209 -9.48 8.53 2.81
N GLY A 210 -8.75 9.02 3.81
CA GLY A 210 -7.31 8.85 3.89
C GLY A 210 -6.84 8.56 5.30
N LEU A 211 -5.62 8.07 5.39
CA LEU A 211 -5.01 7.58 6.61
C LEU A 211 -3.68 8.29 6.82
N ARG A 212 -3.54 8.95 7.97
CA ARG A 212 -2.27 9.52 8.42
C ARG A 212 -1.74 8.76 9.63
N LYS A 213 -0.42 8.63 9.75
CA LYS A 213 0.17 7.93 10.90
C LYS A 213 -0.16 8.63 12.22
N LYS A 214 -0.78 7.90 13.17
CA LYS A 214 -0.84 8.31 14.59
C LYS A 214 0.45 7.96 15.33
N LYS A 215 0.69 8.63 16.46
CA LYS A 215 1.84 8.34 17.32
C LYS A 215 1.80 6.89 17.85
N GLU A 216 0.61 6.40 18.20
CA GLU A 216 0.38 5.08 18.79
C GLU A 216 0.44 3.96 17.75
N THR A 217 0.25 4.28 16.46
CA THR A 217 0.28 3.28 15.39
C THR A 217 1.70 2.74 15.22
N LYS A 218 1.89 1.46 15.56
CA LYS A 218 3.13 0.72 15.29
C LYS A 218 3.18 0.40 13.81
N ALA A 219 3.98 1.18 13.10
CA ALA A 219 4.21 1.09 11.67
C ALA A 219 5.68 0.81 11.37
N GLY A 220 5.92 0.11 10.27
CA GLY A 220 7.25 -0.13 9.76
C GLY A 220 7.26 -0.33 8.25
N LEU A 221 8.43 -0.18 7.66
CA LEU A 221 8.69 -0.38 6.26
C LEU A 221 9.63 -1.56 6.09
N LYS A 222 9.19 -2.62 5.42
CA LYS A 222 10.13 -3.68 5.00
C LYS A 222 10.80 -3.21 3.73
N VAL A 223 12.10 -3.00 3.80
CA VAL A 223 12.97 -2.75 2.65
C VAL A 223 13.56 -4.10 2.27
N GLY A 224 13.29 -4.54 1.06
CA GLY A 224 13.70 -5.85 0.57
C GLY A 224 14.12 -5.83 -0.88
N VAL A 225 14.60 -6.97 -1.33
CA VAL A 225 14.91 -7.26 -2.72
C VAL A 225 14.28 -8.61 -3.04
N VAL A 226 13.83 -8.76 -4.27
CA VAL A 226 13.39 -10.04 -4.79
C VAL A 226 14.46 -10.60 -5.69
N TRP A 227 14.79 -11.87 -5.48
CA TRP A 227 15.64 -12.65 -6.33
C TRP A 227 14.80 -13.61 -7.15
N GLU A 228 14.97 -13.56 -8.47
CA GLU A 228 14.40 -14.50 -9.41
C GLU A 228 15.50 -15.27 -10.12
N ASN A 229 15.43 -16.60 -10.04
CA ASN A 229 16.42 -17.51 -10.63
C ASN A 229 17.87 -17.12 -10.26
N GLY A 230 18.08 -16.74 -9.00
CA GLY A 230 19.38 -16.37 -8.45
C GLY A 230 19.84 -14.94 -8.77
N LYS A 231 19.04 -14.12 -9.48
CA LYS A 231 19.38 -12.73 -9.81
C LYS A 231 18.42 -11.75 -9.15
N PRO A 232 18.90 -10.61 -8.62
CA PRO A 232 18.01 -9.58 -8.10
C PRO A 232 17.16 -8.97 -9.23
N SER A 233 15.85 -8.88 -9.01
CA SER A 233 14.88 -8.44 -10.02
C SER A 233 14.21 -7.11 -9.67
N GLU A 234 13.86 -6.89 -8.40
CA GLU A 234 13.20 -5.67 -7.92
C GLU A 234 13.55 -5.39 -6.45
N ILE A 235 13.57 -4.11 -6.08
CA ILE A 235 13.62 -3.65 -4.69
C ILE A 235 12.17 -3.49 -4.22
N THR A 236 11.79 -4.12 -3.09
CA THR A 236 10.44 -4.07 -2.54
C THR A 236 10.37 -3.20 -1.29
N LEU A 237 9.35 -2.34 -1.24
CA LEU A 237 9.04 -1.49 -0.09
C LEU A 237 7.63 -1.81 0.38
N LYS A 238 7.48 -2.35 1.60
CA LYS A 238 6.19 -2.80 2.13
C LYS A 238 5.85 -2.13 3.45
N LEU A 239 4.91 -1.19 3.41
CA LEU A 239 4.40 -0.50 4.59
C LEU A 239 3.45 -1.42 5.36
N SER A 240 3.76 -1.64 6.63
CA SER A 240 3.03 -2.57 7.49
C SER A 240 2.68 -1.91 8.82
N THR A 241 1.52 -2.27 9.38
CA THR A 241 1.13 -1.90 10.75
C THR A 241 0.69 -3.11 11.54
N THR A 242 0.90 -3.08 12.87
CA THR A 242 0.55 -4.20 13.76
C THR A 242 -0.39 -3.81 14.89
N GLU A 243 -0.26 -2.60 15.43
CA GLU A 243 -0.99 -2.11 16.62
C GLU A 243 -1.26 -0.60 16.52
N PRO A 244 -2.23 -0.06 17.28
CA PRO A 244 -3.18 -0.78 18.14
C PRO A 244 -4.20 -1.57 17.33
N ARG A 245 -4.99 -2.42 18.01
CA ARG A 245 -6.19 -3.00 17.39
C ARG A 245 -7.33 -1.98 17.46
N VAL A 246 -8.11 -1.89 16.39
CA VAL A 246 -9.32 -1.06 16.31
C VAL A 246 -10.54 -1.95 16.16
N LYS A 247 -11.66 -1.47 16.68
CA LYS A 247 -12.96 -2.14 16.67
C LYS A 247 -13.99 -1.19 16.09
N ILE A 248 -14.81 -1.67 15.16
CA ILE A 248 -15.89 -0.90 14.54
C ILE A 248 -17.18 -1.74 14.53
N GLN A 249 -18.33 -1.07 14.42
CA GLN A 249 -19.60 -1.72 14.12
C GLN A 249 -19.77 -1.83 12.59
N GLY A 250 -19.72 -3.05 12.06
CA GLY A 250 -20.03 -3.33 10.65
C GLY A 250 -21.52 -3.59 10.42
N LEU A 251 -21.91 -3.86 9.16
CA LEU A 251 -23.30 -4.18 8.79
C LEU A 251 -23.84 -5.42 9.53
N TYR A 252 -23.00 -6.42 9.78
CA TYR A 252 -23.39 -7.72 10.35
C TYR A 252 -22.72 -8.02 11.70
N GLY A 253 -22.33 -6.97 12.42
CA GLY A 253 -21.71 -7.09 13.74
C GLY A 253 -20.32 -6.48 13.82
N GLU A 254 -19.64 -6.78 14.92
CA GLU A 254 -18.40 -6.13 15.29
C GLU A 254 -17.21 -6.66 14.48
N LEU A 255 -16.38 -5.74 13.99
CA LEU A 255 -15.15 -6.06 13.26
C LEU A 255 -13.95 -5.60 14.08
N ILE A 256 -12.92 -6.45 14.18
CA ILE A 256 -11.66 -6.15 14.88
C ILE A 256 -10.48 -6.31 13.92
N GLY A 257 -9.65 -5.29 13.84
CA GLY A 257 -8.53 -5.20 12.90
C GLY A 257 -7.34 -4.44 13.46
N LYS A 258 -6.26 -4.36 12.69
CA LYS A 258 -5.07 -3.56 13.02
C LYS A 258 -5.33 -2.13 12.57
N SER A 259 -4.99 -1.16 13.41
CA SER A 259 -5.10 0.24 13.03
C SER A 259 -4.16 0.57 11.87
N ARG A 260 -4.66 1.38 10.94
CA ARG A 260 -3.89 1.94 9.83
C ARG A 260 -3.58 3.41 10.01
N GLY A 261 -4.05 4.05 11.07
CA GLY A 261 -3.75 5.44 11.38
C GLY A 261 -4.99 6.22 11.82
N GLU A 262 -4.95 7.53 11.60
CA GLU A 262 -6.08 8.43 11.77
C GLU A 262 -6.78 8.68 10.45
N LEU A 263 -8.12 8.70 10.50
CA LEU A 263 -8.92 9.20 9.40
C LEU A 263 -8.65 10.67 9.20
N THR A 264 -8.25 10.99 7.98
CA THR A 264 -8.03 12.35 7.54
C THR A 264 -8.60 12.54 6.14
N ARG A 265 -8.92 13.79 5.82
CA ARG A 265 -9.19 14.20 4.45
C ARG A 265 -7.86 14.66 3.85
N THR A 266 -7.26 13.81 3.01
CA THR A 266 -5.95 14.06 2.43
C THR A 266 -5.88 13.46 1.03
N ASP A 267 -5.26 14.18 0.11
CA ASP A 267 -4.77 13.73 -1.19
C ASP A 267 -3.25 13.45 -1.15
N ASP A 268 -2.57 13.76 -0.05
CA ASP A 268 -1.18 13.39 0.17
C ASP A 268 -0.91 11.87 0.08
N TRP A 269 0.19 11.53 -0.60
CA TRP A 269 0.79 10.20 -0.62
C TRP A 269 2.27 10.27 -0.24
N TYR A 270 2.61 9.84 0.97
CA TYR A 270 4.00 9.77 1.42
C TYR A 270 4.26 8.72 2.51
N VAL A 271 5.51 8.29 2.64
CA VAL A 271 6.06 7.51 3.76
C VAL A 271 7.40 8.13 4.18
N VAL A 272 7.62 8.27 5.49
CA VAL A 272 8.83 8.87 6.07
C VAL A 272 9.57 7.85 6.93
N VAL A 273 10.85 7.65 6.65
CA VAL A 273 11.78 6.79 7.40
C VAL A 273 13.08 7.53 7.66
N HIS A 274 13.92 7.06 8.58
CA HIS A 274 15.31 7.55 8.64
C HIS A 274 16.08 7.05 7.43
N ALA A 275 16.86 7.95 6.81
CA ALA A 275 17.68 7.61 5.64
C ALA A 275 18.72 6.53 5.99
N GLU A 276 19.34 6.63 7.17
CA GLU A 276 20.30 5.64 7.68
C GLU A 276 19.67 4.24 7.83
N ASP A 277 18.46 4.15 8.39
CA ASP A 277 17.76 2.87 8.56
C ASP A 277 17.41 2.26 7.20
N PHE A 278 17.01 3.09 6.24
CA PHE A 278 16.70 2.64 4.89
C PHE A 278 17.95 2.16 4.14
N ALA A 279 19.02 2.96 4.15
CA ALA A 279 20.29 2.65 3.52
C ALA A 279 20.92 1.37 4.12
N GLY A 280 20.95 1.28 5.46
CA GLY A 280 21.44 0.10 6.16
C GLY A 280 20.60 -1.15 5.87
N ALA A 281 19.27 -1.01 5.80
CA ALA A 281 18.39 -2.12 5.45
C ALA A 281 18.62 -2.61 4.02
N LEU A 282 18.71 -1.69 3.06
CA LEU A 282 19.00 -2.02 1.66
C LEU A 282 20.37 -2.71 1.51
N HIS A 283 21.40 -2.15 2.13
CA HIS A 283 22.74 -2.73 2.14
C HIS A 283 22.75 -4.13 2.75
N LYS A 284 22.13 -4.31 3.91
CA LYS A 284 22.05 -5.60 4.61
C LYS A 284 21.36 -6.67 3.76
N VAL A 285 20.28 -6.31 3.08
CA VAL A 285 19.55 -7.22 2.19
C VAL A 285 20.42 -7.65 1.02
N MET A 286 21.21 -6.76 0.44
CA MET A 286 22.10 -7.11 -0.67
C MET A 286 23.22 -8.07 -0.27
N THR A 287 23.71 -7.99 0.97
CA THR A 287 24.71 -8.94 1.49
C THR A 287 24.16 -10.34 1.79
N ALA A 288 22.85 -10.58 1.62
CA ALA A 288 22.20 -11.83 2.04
C ALA A 288 22.63 -13.07 1.21
N PHE A 289 23.15 -12.87 -0.01
CA PHE A 289 23.49 -13.95 -0.94
C PHE A 289 24.96 -14.00 -1.35
N GLY A 290 25.85 -13.35 -0.58
CA GLY A 290 27.29 -13.27 -0.86
C GLY A 290 27.62 -12.18 -1.86
#